data_AF-A0A9D1XSC4-F1
#
_entry.id   AF-A0A9D1XSC4-F1
#
_cell.length_a   1.000
_cell.length_b   1.000
_cell.length_c   1.000
_cell.angle_alpha   90.00
_cell.angle_beta   90.00
_cell.angle_gamma   90.00
#
_symmetry.space_group_name_H-M   'P 1'
#
loop_
_entity.id
_entity.type
_entity.pdbx_description
1 polymer ?
#
loop_
_entity_poly.entity_id
_entity_poly.type
_entity_poly.pdbx_seq_one_letter_code
_entity_poly.pdbx_strand_id
1 'polypeptide(L)'
;MKVSISLRGDNSDEYHIRLESWDRGNLPNEIIPLLEDADIIDVVLERVSGLERTSMHVLSGISEVIAKVFIDNSNAILYFYCDDMNPIPNMGKNNSKNKNISSQQYRSILFSRMFDRYCLKKGYIDIYNIPVKIHLEDRDIYIHLIAREKHSRIVNLIKETILGMAEK
;
A
#
# COMPACT_ATOMS: atom_id res chain seq x y z
N MET A 1 -15.63 4.59 5.37
CA MET A 1 -15.74 3.11 5.40
C MET A 1 -14.70 2.55 6.34
N LYS A 2 -14.96 1.39 6.98
CA LYS A 2 -13.95 0.65 7.75
C LYS A 2 -14.12 -0.85 7.54
N VAL A 3 -13.05 -1.53 7.18
CA VAL A 3 -12.98 -2.99 6.99
C VAL A 3 -11.77 -3.51 7.74
N SER A 4 -11.93 -4.59 8.50
CA SER A 4 -10.83 -5.28 9.19
C SER A 4 -10.98 -6.78 8.99
N ILE A 5 -9.95 -7.43 8.47
CA ILE A 5 -9.96 -8.86 8.14
C ILE A 5 -8.65 -9.48 8.64
N SER A 6 -8.75 -10.65 9.25
CA SER A 6 -7.60 -11.47 9.64
C SER A 6 -7.45 -12.64 8.68
N LEU A 7 -6.23 -12.89 8.22
CA LEU A 7 -5.84 -14.06 7.46
C LEU A 7 -4.87 -14.90 8.26
N ARG A 8 -5.05 -16.22 8.25
CA ARG A 8 -4.11 -17.18 8.83
C ARG A 8 -3.27 -17.83 7.75
N GLY A 9 -1.97 -17.83 7.94
CA GLY A 9 -1.02 -18.55 7.13
C GLY A 9 -0.90 -20.02 7.53
N ASP A 10 -0.22 -20.77 6.68
CA ASP A 10 -0.09 -22.23 6.78
C ASP A 10 0.61 -22.68 8.10
N ASN A 11 1.42 -21.81 8.70
CA ASN A 11 2.20 -22.08 9.91
C ASN A 11 1.64 -21.41 11.18
N SER A 12 0.33 -21.10 11.20
CA SER A 12 -0.33 -20.33 12.27
C SER A 12 0.09 -18.84 12.36
N ASP A 13 0.92 -18.36 11.43
CA ASP A 13 1.15 -16.92 11.23
C ASP A 13 -0.18 -16.20 11.02
N GLU A 14 -0.37 -15.05 11.67
CA GLU A 14 -1.60 -14.26 11.56
C GLU A 14 -1.30 -12.88 10.98
N TYR A 15 -2.13 -12.47 10.01
CA TYR A 15 -2.03 -11.20 9.32
C TYR A 15 -3.34 -10.44 9.46
N HIS A 16 -3.28 -9.17 9.82
CA HIS A 16 -4.43 -8.29 9.88
C HIS A 16 -4.34 -7.27 8.75
N ILE A 17 -5.45 -7.13 8.05
CA ILE A 17 -5.65 -6.19 6.95
C ILE A 17 -6.72 -5.21 7.41
N ARG A 18 -6.36 -3.95 7.54
CA ARG A 18 -7.30 -2.88 7.87
C ARG A 18 -7.37 -1.92 6.69
N LEU A 19 -8.59 -1.61 6.26
CA LEU A 19 -8.88 -0.58 5.27
C LEU A 19 -9.83 0.44 5.89
N GLU A 20 -9.44 1.70 5.94
CA GLU A 20 -10.20 2.74 6.61
C GLU A 20 -10.18 4.05 5.80
N SER A 21 -11.36 4.57 5.49
CA SER A 21 -11.45 5.90 4.85
C SER A 21 -10.89 6.94 5.80
N TRP A 22 -10.06 7.84 5.27
CA TRP A 22 -9.65 9.03 5.99
C TRP A 22 -10.88 9.86 6.35
N ASP A 23 -10.89 10.33 7.59
CA ASP A 23 -11.85 11.37 7.98
C ASP A 23 -11.42 12.67 7.30
N ARG A 24 -12.23 13.13 6.33
CA ARG A 24 -12.00 14.38 5.59
C ARG A 24 -11.84 15.58 6.54
N GLY A 25 -12.46 15.56 7.72
CA GLY A 25 -12.32 16.62 8.72
C GLY A 25 -10.92 16.72 9.33
N ASN A 26 -10.09 15.68 9.21
CA ASN A 26 -8.72 15.63 9.73
C ASN A 26 -7.67 15.90 8.65
N LEU A 27 -8.06 16.18 7.41
CA LEU A 27 -7.13 16.49 6.33
C LEU A 27 -6.78 17.97 6.31
N PRO A 28 -5.55 18.34 5.88
CA PRO A 28 -5.21 19.74 5.67
C PRO A 28 -6.22 20.40 4.71
N ASN A 29 -6.64 21.63 5.04
CA ASN A 29 -7.60 22.40 4.23
C ASN A 29 -7.15 22.58 2.77
N GLU A 30 -5.85 22.52 2.51
CA GLU A 30 -5.25 22.61 1.18
C GLU A 30 -5.50 21.35 0.34
N ILE A 31 -5.67 20.18 0.97
CA ILE A 31 -5.87 18.89 0.31
C ILE A 31 -7.36 18.63 0.04
N ILE A 32 -8.26 19.05 0.94
CA ILE A 32 -9.69 18.75 0.85
C ILE A 32 -10.31 19.14 -0.52
N PRO A 33 -10.06 20.35 -1.06
CA PRO A 33 -10.58 20.74 -2.37
C PRO A 33 -9.99 19.91 -3.53
N LEU A 34 -8.78 19.39 -3.37
CA LEU A 34 -8.09 18.59 -4.39
C LEU A 34 -8.70 17.20 -4.53
N LEU A 35 -9.35 16.69 -3.49
CA LEU A 35 -9.91 15.34 -3.48
C LEU A 35 -11.24 15.23 -4.24
N GLU A 36 -11.92 16.34 -4.56
CA GLU A 36 -13.23 16.30 -5.21
C GLU A 36 -14.17 15.28 -4.52
N ASP A 37 -14.62 14.26 -5.25
CA ASP A 37 -15.45 13.14 -4.78
C ASP A 37 -14.64 11.88 -4.40
N ALA A 38 -13.30 11.93 -4.50
CA ALA A 38 -12.43 10.80 -4.19
C ALA A 38 -12.34 10.54 -2.68
N ASP A 39 -12.35 9.26 -2.31
CA ASP A 39 -12.19 8.83 -0.92
C ASP A 39 -10.80 8.21 -0.73
N ILE A 40 -9.99 8.78 0.17
CA ILE A 40 -8.68 8.18 0.50
C ILE A 40 -8.94 7.06 1.50
N ILE A 41 -8.53 5.84 1.15
CA ILE A 41 -8.63 4.68 2.02
C ILE A 41 -7.23 4.26 2.43
N ASP A 42 -6.92 4.41 3.70
CA ASP A 42 -5.71 3.90 4.32
C ASP A 42 -5.75 2.37 4.33
N VAL A 43 -4.68 1.76 3.85
CA VAL A 43 -4.46 0.32 3.88
C VAL A 43 -3.34 0.05 4.87
N VAL A 44 -3.64 -0.70 5.92
CA VAL A 44 -2.66 -1.16 6.90
C VAL A 44 -2.58 -2.68 6.83
N LEU A 45 -1.35 -3.18 6.67
CA LEU A 45 -1.03 -4.59 6.67
C LEU A 45 -0.11 -4.88 7.85
N GLU A 46 -0.60 -5.67 8.80
CA GLU A 46 0.13 -6.03 10.00
C GLU A 46 0.28 -7.55 10.07
N ARG A 47 1.47 -8.01 10.45
CA ARG A 47 1.69 -9.38 10.87
C ARG A 47 1.59 -9.41 12.39
N VAL A 48 0.53 -10.02 12.89
CA VAL A 48 0.21 -10.06 14.33
C VAL A 48 0.96 -11.20 15.02
N SER A 49 1.26 -12.28 14.31
CA SER A 49 2.03 -13.40 14.87
C SER A 49 2.80 -14.19 13.80
N GLY A 50 3.77 -14.97 14.27
CA GLY A 50 4.58 -15.85 13.43
C GLY A 50 5.80 -15.18 12.81
N LEU A 51 6.82 -15.98 12.51
CA LEU A 51 8.11 -15.52 11.95
C LEU A 51 8.43 -16.19 10.62
N GLU A 52 7.49 -16.97 10.09
CA GLU A 52 7.72 -17.76 8.90
C GLU A 52 7.57 -16.92 7.62
N ARG A 53 8.13 -17.46 6.54
CA ARG A 53 7.98 -16.84 5.22
C ARG A 53 6.49 -16.83 4.83
N THR A 54 5.97 -15.65 4.48
CA THR A 54 4.59 -15.53 3.99
C THR A 54 4.41 -16.35 2.69
N SER A 55 3.43 -17.26 2.69
CA SER A 55 3.15 -18.11 1.54
C SER A 55 2.42 -17.34 0.42
N MET A 56 2.49 -17.86 -0.81
CA MET A 56 1.79 -17.24 -1.96
C MET A 56 0.28 -17.24 -1.80
N HIS A 57 -0.27 -18.21 -1.08
CA HIS A 57 -1.69 -18.26 -0.78
C HIS A 57 -2.11 -17.05 0.06
N VAL A 58 -1.37 -16.77 1.15
CA VAL A 58 -1.64 -15.60 2.00
C VAL A 58 -1.49 -14.30 1.21
N LEU A 59 -0.41 -14.13 0.45
CA LEU A 59 -0.23 -12.92 -0.37
C LEU A 59 -1.38 -12.73 -1.37
N SER A 60 -1.83 -13.80 -2.03
CA SER A 60 -2.99 -13.73 -2.92
C SER A 60 -4.26 -13.36 -2.18
N GLY A 61 -4.46 -13.87 -0.96
CA GLY A 61 -5.59 -13.52 -0.11
C GLY A 61 -5.61 -12.04 0.27
N ILE A 62 -4.43 -11.49 0.65
CA ILE A 62 -4.27 -10.06 0.92
C ILE A 62 -4.67 -9.22 -0.30
N SER A 63 -4.15 -9.56 -1.48
CA SER A 63 -4.49 -8.85 -2.73
C SER A 63 -5.98 -8.91 -3.05
N GLU A 64 -6.64 -10.05 -2.88
CA GLU A 64 -8.07 -10.19 -3.17
C GLU A 64 -8.92 -9.36 -2.20
N VAL A 65 -8.57 -9.31 -0.91
CA VAL A 65 -9.26 -8.47 0.08
C VAL A 65 -9.17 -6.99 -0.28
N ILE A 66 -7.95 -6.48 -0.52
CA ILE A 66 -7.72 -5.07 -0.86
C ILE A 66 -8.43 -4.73 -2.17
N ALA A 67 -8.28 -5.58 -3.17
CA ALA A 67 -8.89 -5.35 -4.48
C ALA A 67 -10.41 -5.35 -4.41
N LYS A 68 -11.03 -6.27 -3.66
CA LYS A 68 -12.49 -6.31 -3.50
C LYS A 68 -13.00 -4.98 -2.95
N VAL A 69 -12.40 -4.49 -1.86
CA VAL A 69 -12.77 -3.20 -1.29
C VAL A 69 -12.57 -2.07 -2.30
N PHE A 70 -11.48 -2.06 -3.05
CA PHE A 70 -11.24 -1.04 -4.08
C PHE A 70 -12.21 -1.09 -5.27
N ILE A 71 -12.64 -2.28 -5.69
CA ILE A 71 -13.65 -2.45 -6.75
C ILE A 71 -15.02 -1.98 -6.25
N ASP A 72 -15.39 -2.32 -5.02
CA ASP A 72 -16.68 -1.95 -4.42
C ASP A 72 -16.80 -0.44 -4.17
N ASN A 73 -15.67 0.28 -4.14
CA ASN A 73 -15.61 1.73 -3.92
C ASN A 73 -15.03 2.44 -5.15
N SER A 74 -15.90 2.78 -6.12
CA SER A 74 -15.48 3.32 -7.43
C SER A 74 -14.71 4.63 -7.36
N ASN A 75 -14.85 5.41 -6.28
CA ASN A 75 -14.16 6.67 -6.05
C ASN A 75 -12.94 6.56 -5.12
N ALA A 76 -12.55 5.36 -4.73
CA ALA A 76 -11.41 5.13 -3.86
C ALA A 76 -10.07 5.56 -4.49
N ILE A 77 -9.20 6.10 -3.64
CA ILE A 77 -7.75 6.15 -3.81
C ILE A 77 -7.16 5.38 -2.62
N LEU A 78 -6.49 4.26 -2.86
CA LEU A 78 -5.82 3.55 -1.76
C LEU A 78 -4.51 4.25 -1.44
N TYR A 79 -4.29 4.46 -0.15
CA TYR A 79 -3.03 4.91 0.42
C TYR A 79 -2.43 3.74 1.20
N PHE A 80 -1.19 3.35 0.88
CA PHE A 80 -0.48 2.29 1.60
C PHE A 80 0.91 2.77 2.00
N TYR A 81 1.14 2.90 3.31
CA TYR A 81 2.45 3.18 3.89
C TYR A 81 3.21 1.88 4.15
N CYS A 82 4.43 1.74 3.61
CA CYS A 82 5.26 0.58 3.85
C CYS A 82 5.98 0.69 5.20
N ASP A 83 5.55 -0.05 6.22
CA ASP A 83 6.17 0.02 7.55
C ASP A 83 7.66 -0.37 7.56
N ASP A 84 8.46 0.27 8.42
CA ASP A 84 9.85 -0.12 8.76
C ASP A 84 9.96 -0.84 10.10
N MET A 85 8.94 -0.72 10.95
CA MET A 85 8.97 -1.19 12.34
C MET A 85 9.22 -2.70 12.45
N ASN A 86 8.71 -3.48 11.49
CA ASN A 86 8.83 -4.93 11.55
C ASN A 86 9.86 -5.44 10.53
N PRO A 87 10.89 -6.20 10.95
CA PRO A 87 11.80 -6.84 10.02
C PRO A 87 11.05 -7.90 9.20
N ILE A 88 11.48 -8.11 7.95
CA ILE A 88 10.90 -9.15 7.09
C ILE A 88 11.74 -10.42 7.26
N PRO A 89 11.15 -11.52 7.75
CA PRO A 89 11.88 -12.77 7.91
C PRO A 89 12.51 -13.22 6.60
N ASN A 90 13.79 -13.61 6.68
CA ASN A 90 14.57 -14.14 5.54
C ASN A 90 14.78 -13.16 4.37
N MET A 91 14.60 -11.86 4.58
CA MET A 91 14.99 -10.82 3.62
C MET A 91 16.49 -10.96 3.27
N GLY A 92 16.83 -10.97 1.98
CA GLY A 92 18.23 -11.00 1.50
C GLY A 92 18.97 -12.34 1.62
N LYS A 93 18.44 -13.37 2.32
CA LYS A 93 19.14 -14.67 2.50
C LYS A 93 19.41 -15.41 1.18
N ASN A 94 18.47 -15.33 0.22
CA ASN A 94 18.54 -16.11 -1.03
C ASN A 94 18.67 -15.25 -2.30
N ASN A 95 18.84 -13.94 -2.18
CA ASN A 95 18.92 -13.05 -3.36
C ASN A 95 19.88 -11.88 -3.11
N SER A 96 21.04 -11.90 -3.77
CA SER A 96 22.09 -10.88 -3.62
C SER A 96 21.61 -9.47 -3.94
N LYS A 97 20.60 -9.32 -4.82
CA LYS A 97 19.97 -8.03 -5.15
C LYS A 97 19.20 -7.39 -3.99
N ASN A 98 18.82 -8.17 -2.98
CA ASN A 98 18.04 -7.72 -1.83
C ASN A 98 18.86 -7.63 -0.53
N LYS A 99 20.19 -7.83 -0.58
CA LYS A 99 21.03 -7.78 0.63
C LYS A 99 21.14 -6.38 1.25
N ASN A 100 20.91 -5.34 0.44
CA ASN A 100 21.12 -3.94 0.84
C ASN A 100 19.85 -3.08 0.76
N ILE A 101 18.66 -3.69 0.68
CA ILE A 101 17.39 -2.94 0.65
C ILE A 101 16.75 -2.93 2.04
N SER A 102 16.09 -1.83 2.40
CA SER A 102 15.36 -1.74 3.66
C SER A 102 14.08 -2.60 3.63
N SER A 103 13.55 -2.93 4.81
CA SER A 103 12.28 -3.63 4.92
C SER A 103 11.15 -2.86 4.23
N GLN A 104 11.11 -1.52 4.33
CA GLN A 104 10.14 -0.70 3.59
C GLN A 104 10.27 -0.87 2.08
N GLN A 105 11.49 -0.79 1.56
CA GLN A 105 11.73 -0.91 0.12
C GLN A 105 11.34 -2.30 -0.39
N TYR A 106 11.65 -3.36 0.37
CA TYR A 106 11.21 -4.71 0.03
C TYR A 106 9.69 -4.83 0.01
N ARG A 107 8.99 -4.29 1.03
CA ARG A 107 7.51 -4.25 1.07
C ARG A 107 6.96 -3.54 -0.15
N SER A 108 7.51 -2.38 -0.50
CA SER A 108 7.08 -1.60 -1.67
C SER A 108 7.22 -2.41 -2.97
N ILE A 109 8.37 -3.06 -3.19
CA ILE A 109 8.60 -3.91 -4.35
C ILE A 109 7.63 -5.12 -4.36
N LEU A 110 7.44 -5.76 -3.22
CA LEU A 110 6.56 -6.92 -3.10
C LEU A 110 5.11 -6.52 -3.39
N PHE A 111 4.64 -5.43 -2.78
CA PHE A 111 3.29 -4.92 -2.95
C PHE A 111 3.01 -4.53 -4.41
N SER A 112 3.92 -3.78 -5.06
CA SER A 112 3.80 -3.50 -6.49
C SER A 112 3.67 -4.77 -7.32
N ARG A 113 4.54 -5.76 -7.11
CA ARG A 113 4.49 -7.02 -7.88
C ARG A 113 3.21 -7.80 -7.65
N MET A 114 2.71 -7.81 -6.42
CA MET A 114 1.45 -8.46 -6.08
C MET A 114 0.28 -7.76 -6.77
N PHE A 115 0.25 -6.44 -6.72
CA PHE A 115 -0.78 -5.61 -7.34
C PHE A 115 -0.76 -5.74 -8.87
N ASP A 116 0.38 -5.54 -9.52
CA ASP A 116 0.53 -5.61 -10.96
C ASP A 116 0.10 -6.98 -11.49
N ARG A 117 0.53 -8.06 -10.82
CA ARG A 117 0.11 -9.43 -11.15
C ARG A 117 -1.39 -9.61 -11.01
N TYR A 118 -1.99 -9.04 -9.96
CA TYR A 118 -3.42 -9.14 -9.71
C TYR A 118 -4.23 -8.43 -10.82
N CYS A 119 -3.86 -7.19 -11.15
CA CYS A 119 -4.51 -6.41 -12.22
C CYS A 119 -4.37 -7.11 -13.57
N LEU A 120 -3.18 -7.61 -13.91
CA LEU A 120 -2.95 -8.39 -15.14
C LEU A 120 -3.84 -9.64 -15.19
N LYS A 121 -3.95 -10.38 -14.09
CA LYS A 121 -4.78 -11.60 -14.02
C LYS A 121 -6.28 -11.30 -14.17
N LYS A 122 -6.76 -10.17 -13.64
CA LYS A 122 -8.17 -9.77 -13.68
C LYS A 122 -8.53 -8.92 -14.90
N GLY A 123 -7.55 -8.50 -15.70
CA GLY A 123 -7.76 -7.67 -16.89
C GLY A 123 -8.06 -6.20 -16.59
N TYR A 124 -7.64 -5.70 -15.43
CA TYR A 124 -7.81 -4.28 -15.10
C TYR A 124 -6.74 -3.44 -15.80
N ILE A 125 -7.19 -2.50 -16.65
CA ILE A 125 -6.33 -1.65 -17.49
C ILE A 125 -6.34 -0.18 -17.06
N ASP A 126 -7.34 0.22 -16.26
CA ASP A 126 -7.60 1.60 -15.82
C ASP A 126 -7.13 1.86 -14.39
N ILE A 127 -6.46 0.91 -13.74
CA ILE A 127 -6.00 1.03 -12.34
C ILE A 127 -4.48 1.08 -12.31
N TYR A 128 -3.94 2.09 -11.65
CA TYR A 128 -2.50 2.33 -11.55
C TYR A 128 -2.06 2.31 -10.10
N ASN A 129 -0.89 1.72 -9.88
CA ASN A 129 -0.15 1.80 -8.63
C ASN A 129 1.01 2.78 -8.81
N ILE A 130 1.00 3.86 -8.04
CA ILE A 130 2.00 4.92 -8.06
C ILE A 130 2.82 4.81 -6.76
N PRO A 131 3.96 4.09 -6.79
CA PRO A 131 4.90 4.11 -5.67
C PRO A 131 5.55 5.50 -5.58
N VAL A 132 5.58 6.05 -4.37
CA VAL A 132 6.27 7.31 -4.06
C VAL A 132 7.34 7.02 -3.02
N LYS A 133 8.57 7.41 -3.35
CA LYS A 133 9.71 7.36 -2.46
C LYS A 133 9.98 8.77 -1.97
N ILE A 134 10.00 8.94 -0.65
CA ILE A 134 10.30 10.21 0.02
C ILE A 134 11.67 10.07 0.66
N HIS A 135 12.58 10.97 0.34
CA HIS A 135 13.91 11.03 0.92
C HIS A 135 13.88 11.98 2.13
N LEU A 136 14.11 11.46 3.33
CA LEU A 136 14.35 12.26 4.54
C LEU A 136 15.84 12.23 4.88
N GLU A 137 16.27 13.11 5.79
CA GLU A 137 17.68 13.21 6.19
C GLU A 137 18.27 11.89 6.72
N ASP A 138 17.47 11.10 7.44
CA ASP A 138 17.90 9.90 8.15
C ASP A 138 17.39 8.59 7.53
N ARG A 139 16.36 8.64 6.68
CA ARG A 139 15.75 7.46 6.07
C ARG A 139 14.95 7.74 4.80
N ASP A 140 14.69 6.69 4.05
CA ASP A 140 13.71 6.70 2.97
C ASP A 140 12.35 6.20 3.46
N ILE A 141 11.27 6.90 3.09
CA ILE A 141 9.88 6.46 3.27
C ILE A 141 9.30 5.98 1.94
N TYR A 142 8.57 4.87 1.96
CA TYR A 142 7.89 4.32 0.78
C TYR A 142 6.38 4.28 0.99
N ILE A 143 5.63 4.93 0.10
CA ILE A 143 4.16 4.90 0.06
C ILE A 143 3.68 4.46 -1.32
N HIS A 144 2.44 3.98 -1.39
CA HIS A 144 1.75 3.69 -2.64
C HIS A 144 0.42 4.42 -2.68
N LEU A 145 0.16 5.05 -3.83
CA LEU A 145 -1.13 5.59 -4.19
C LEU A 145 -1.71 4.73 -5.31
N ILE A 146 -2.80 4.01 -5.03
CA ILE A 146 -3.49 3.20 -6.05
C ILE A 146 -4.80 3.86 -6.40
N ALA A 147 -5.03 4.12 -7.68
CA ALA A 147 -6.24 4.79 -8.12
C ALA A 147 -6.62 4.39 -9.55
N ARG A 148 -7.84 4.76 -9.91
CA ARG A 148 -8.33 4.67 -11.29
C ARG A 148 -7.82 5.82 -12.14
N GLU A 149 -7.81 5.63 -13.45
CA GLU A 149 -7.39 6.65 -14.43
C GLU A 149 -8.10 7.99 -14.22
N LYS A 150 -9.41 7.96 -13.93
CA LYS A 150 -10.22 9.15 -13.65
C LYS A 150 -9.68 10.00 -12.49
N HIS A 151 -8.91 9.40 -11.57
CA HIS A 151 -8.34 10.04 -10.39
C HIS A 151 -6.86 10.39 -10.57
N SER A 152 -6.28 10.18 -11.76
CA SER A 152 -4.86 10.41 -12.05
C SER A 152 -4.40 11.83 -11.72
N ARG A 153 -5.22 12.84 -12.04
CA ARG A 153 -4.97 14.25 -11.70
C ARG A 153 -4.79 14.42 -10.20
N ILE A 154 -5.75 13.95 -9.41
CA ILE A 154 -5.76 14.07 -7.94
C ILE A 154 -4.53 13.38 -7.35
N VAL A 155 -4.23 12.15 -7.80
CA VAL A 155 -3.08 11.39 -7.29
C VAL A 155 -1.75 12.08 -7.58
N ASN A 156 -1.59 12.67 -8.77
CA ASN A 156 -0.39 13.42 -9.11
C ASN A 156 -0.22 14.65 -8.20
N LEU A 157 -1.29 15.41 -7.94
CA LEU A 157 -1.23 16.55 -7.02
C LEU A 157 -0.88 16.12 -5.58
N ILE A 158 -1.46 15.02 -5.08
CA ILE A 158 -1.12 14.47 -3.76
C ILE A 158 0.36 14.12 -3.71
N LYS A 159 0.86 13.40 -4.73
CA LYS A 159 2.27 13.02 -4.83
C LYS A 159 3.19 14.24 -4.82
N GLU A 160 2.91 15.24 -5.64
CA GLU A 160 3.70 16.47 -5.71
C GLU A 160 3.71 17.22 -4.38
N THR A 161 2.56 17.28 -3.71
CA THR A 161 2.44 17.92 -2.39
C THR A 161 3.26 17.19 -1.33
N ILE A 162 3.16 15.86 -1.28
CA ILE A 162 3.96 15.03 -0.35
C ILE A 162 5.46 15.23 -0.58
N LEU A 163 5.91 15.23 -1.85
CA LEU A 163 7.33 15.43 -2.18
C LEU A 163 7.80 16.85 -1.84
N GLY A 164 7.01 17.87 -2.18
CA GLY A 164 7.34 19.27 -1.88
C GLY A 164 7.33 19.61 -0.38
N MET A 165 6.66 18.82 0.46
CA MET A 165 6.75 18.94 1.92
C MET A 165 8.05 18.35 2.49
N ALA A 166 8.62 17.34 1.85
CA ALA A 166 9.84 16.67 2.32
C ALA A 166 11.13 17.42 1.92
N GLU A 167 11.05 18.30 0.93
CA GLU A 167 12.18 19.13 0.45
C GLU A 167 12.35 20.46 1.23
N LYS A 168 11.47 20.74 2.19
CA LYS A 168 11.50 21.94 3.04
C LYS A 168 12.08 21.66 4.41
#